data_AF-A0A1E4DJ95-F1
#
_entry.id   AF-A0A1E4DJ95-F1
#
_cell.length_a   1.000
_cell.length_b   1.000
_cell.length_c   1.000
_cell.angle_alpha   90.00
_cell.angle_beta   90.00
_cell.angle_gamma   90.00
#
_symmetry.space_group_name_H-M   'P 1'
#
loop_
_entity.id
_entity.type
_entity.pdbx_description
1 polymer ?
#
loop_
_entity_poly.entity_id
_entity_poly.type
_entity_poly.pdbx_seq_one_letter_code
_entity_poly.pdbx_strand_id
1 'polypeptide(L)' 'MQKTTDGGKTWHVQNEGLTTTNIRTISLSASDPQLLYLGTNGSGLYRSTDGGQHWAPIPLTGPHPPTPAP' A
#
# COMPACT_ATOMS: atom_id res chain seq x y z
N MET A 1 -4.62 3.91 7.97
CA MET A 1 -4.09 5.20 7.48
C MET A 1 -5.21 6.23 7.46
N GLN A 2 -4.86 7.51 7.41
CA GLN A 2 -5.84 8.60 7.32
C GLN A 2 -5.54 9.45 6.09
N LYS A 3 -6.59 9.94 5.41
CA LYS A 3 -6.49 10.83 4.25
C LYS A 3 -7.30 12.10 4.52
N THR A 4 -6.77 13.22 4.03
CA THR A 4 -7.46 14.51 3.99
C THR A 4 -7.67 14.94 2.54
N THR A 5 -8.73 15.69 2.27
CA THR A 5 -8.98 16.37 0.99
C THR A 5 -9.16 17.88 1.15
N ASP A 6 -9.06 18.40 2.38
CA ASP A 6 -9.36 19.79 2.74
C ASP A 6 -8.14 20.53 3.31
N GLY A 7 -6.94 20.05 2.98
CA GLY A 7 -5.67 20.62 3.44
C GLY A 7 -5.33 20.27 4.88
N GLY A 8 -5.84 19.16 5.41
CA GLY A 8 -5.51 18.64 6.74
C GLY A 8 -6.44 19.12 7.86
N LYS A 9 -7.58 19.75 7.53
CA LYS A 9 -8.57 20.17 8.52
C LYS A 9 -9.38 19.00 9.03
N THR A 10 -9.70 18.04 8.15
CA THR A 10 -10.33 16.77 8.50
C THR A 10 -9.57 15.59 7.92
N TRP A 11 -9.63 14.48 8.65
CA TRP A 11 -8.94 13.25 8.32
C TRP A 11 -9.94 12.09 8.37
N HIS A 12 -10.05 11.35 7.27
CA HIS A 12 -10.90 10.18 7.16
C HIS A 12 -10.04 8.93 7.18
N VAL A 13 -10.47 7.92 7.96
CA VAL A 13 -9.82 6.62 7.99
C VAL A 13 -10.04 5.93 6.65
N GLN A 14 -8.96 5.49 6.01
CA GLN A 14 -8.96 4.89 4.68
C GLN A 14 -8.05 3.64 4.70
N ASN A 15 -8.36 2.68 5.55
CA ASN A 15 -7.55 1.48 5.75
C ASN A 15 -8.19 0.21 5.19
N GLU A 16 -9.19 0.35 4.31
CA GLU A 16 -9.90 -0.79 3.75
C GLU A 16 -8.95 -1.66 2.91
N GLY A 17 -8.92 -2.96 3.20
CA GLY A 17 -8.03 -3.94 2.56
C GLY A 17 -6.61 -4.02 3.14
N LEU A 18 -6.22 -3.13 4.06
CA LEU A 18 -4.95 -3.24 4.77
C LEU A 18 -5.06 -4.27 5.89
N THR A 19 -4.22 -5.30 5.86
CA THR A 19 -4.12 -6.28 6.95
C THR A 19 -3.19 -5.84 8.07
N THR A 20 -2.53 -4.68 7.92
CA THR A 20 -1.67 -4.07 8.94
C THR A 20 -1.74 -2.54 8.88
N THR A 21 -1.53 -1.90 10.03
CA THR A 21 -1.36 -0.45 10.14
C THR A 21 0.12 -0.04 10.25
N ASN A 22 1.04 -1.01 10.25
CA ASN A 22 2.48 -0.78 10.34
C ASN A 22 3.08 -0.36 8.99
N ILE A 23 2.66 0.81 8.53
CA ILE A 23 3.08 1.44 7.28
C ILE A 23 4.43 2.12 7.51
N ARG A 24 5.44 1.75 6.73
CA ARG A 24 6.77 2.38 6.77
C ARG A 24 6.93 3.49 5.74
N THR A 25 6.28 3.36 4.60
CA THR A 25 6.43 4.32 3.50
C THR A 25 5.19 4.33 2.62
N ILE A 26 4.93 5.50 2.03
CA ILE A 26 3.90 5.73 1.03
C ILE A 26 4.51 6.51 -0.13
N SER A 27 4.17 6.14 -1.37
CA SER A 27 4.62 6.84 -2.57
C SER A 27 3.46 7.01 -3.53
N LEU A 28 3.41 8.16 -4.21
CA LEU A 28 2.43 8.46 -5.25
C LEU A 28 3.08 8.32 -6.62
N SER A 29 2.35 7.76 -7.58
CA SER A 29 2.79 7.73 -8.96
C SER A 29 2.73 9.14 -9.57
N ALA A 30 3.85 9.59 -10.15
CA ALA A 30 3.90 10.89 -10.85
C ALA A 30 3.03 10.92 -12.12
N SER A 31 2.80 9.75 -12.72
CA SER A 31 2.02 9.63 -13.97
C SER A 31 0.52 9.44 -13.72
N ASP A 32 0.13 8.99 -12.52
CA ASP A 32 -1.26 8.77 -12.15
C ASP A 32 -1.49 9.11 -10.67
N PRO A 33 -2.11 10.26 -10.36
CA PRO A 33 -2.39 10.68 -8.99
C PRO A 33 -3.32 9.73 -8.19
N GLN A 34 -4.04 8.84 -8.86
CA GLN A 34 -4.88 7.83 -8.21
C GLN A 34 -4.09 6.58 -7.81
N LEU A 35 -2.89 6.39 -8.37
CA LEU A 35 -2.04 5.23 -8.12
C LEU A 35 -1.07 5.51 -6.97
N LEU A 36 -1.26 4.79 -5.86
CA LEU A 36 -0.42 4.88 -4.67
C LEU A 36 0.15 3.51 -4.31
N TYR A 37 1.34 3.54 -3.71
CA TYR A 37 2.03 2.36 -3.19
C TYR A 37 2.32 2.51 -1.70
N LEU A 38 2.10 1.43 -0.95
CA LEU A 38 2.41 1.34 0.47
C LEU A 38 3.40 0.22 0.73
N GLY A 39 4.47 0.56 1.44
CA GLY A 39 5.40 -0.41 2.01
C GLY A 39 5.08 -0.64 3.48
N THR A 40 4.80 -1.89 3.84
CA THR A 40 4.53 -2.27 5.22
C THR A 40 5.71 -3.03 5.83
N ASN A 41 5.82 -2.99 7.15
CA ASN A 41 6.80 -3.82 7.85
C ASN A 41 6.24 -5.24 8.06
N GLY A 42 6.70 -6.21 7.28
CA GLY A 42 6.37 -7.63 7.46
C GLY A 42 5.06 -8.11 6.81
N SER A 43 4.26 -7.21 6.22
CA SER A 43 3.02 -7.58 5.50
C SER A 43 3.09 -7.35 3.99
N GLY A 44 4.27 -6.99 3.47
CA GLY A 44 4.52 -6.82 2.04
C GLY A 44 4.15 -5.44 1.48
N LEU A 45 3.93 -5.38 0.18
CA LEU A 45 3.62 -4.17 -0.57
C LEU A 45 2.12 -4.13 -0.88
N TYR A 46 1.51 -2.97 -0.83
CA TYR A 46 0.11 -2.75 -1.22
C TYR A 46 0.05 -1.67 -2.29
N ARG A 47 -0.97 -1.73 -3.15
CA ARG A 47 -1.31 -0.63 -4.06
C ARG A 47 -2.75 -0.19 -3.89
N SER A 48 -2.97 1.06 -4.20
CA SER A 48 -4.30 1.62 -4.40
C SER A 48 -4.36 2.26 -5.79
N THR A 49 -5.51 2.16 -6.45
CA THR A 49 -5.78 2.76 -7.77
C THR A 49 -6.93 3.78 -7.72
N ASP A 50 -7.34 4.19 -6.52
CA ASP A 50 -8.47 5.09 -6.24
C ASP A 50 -8.07 6.21 -5.27
N GLY A 51 -6.79 6.58 -5.29
CA GLY A 51 -6.29 7.66 -4.44
C GLY A 51 -6.13 7.25 -2.98
N GLY A 52 -6.01 5.96 -2.68
CA GLY A 52 -5.84 5.43 -1.33
C GLY A 52 -7.14 5.14 -0.61
N GLN A 53 -8.27 4.98 -1.29
CA GLN A 53 -9.52 4.56 -0.64
C GLN A 53 -9.48 3.07 -0.32
N HIS A 54 -9.12 2.24 -1.32
CA HIS A 54 -8.97 0.80 -1.16
C HIS A 54 -7.54 0.37 -1.46
N TRP A 55 -7.08 -0.63 -0.71
CA TRP A 55 -5.72 -1.18 -0.84
C TRP A 55 -5.78 -2.66 -1.17
N ALA A 56 -5.04 -3.04 -2.22
CA ALA A 56 -4.86 -4.44 -2.61
C ALA A 56 -3.40 -4.86 -2.34
N PRO A 57 -3.17 -6.03 -1.72
CA PRO A 57 -1.82 -6.56 -1.55
C PRO A 57 -1.22 -6.87 -2.93
N ILE A 58 0.04 -6.48 -3.13
CA ILE A 58 0.85 -6.89 -4.27
C ILE A 58 1.58 -8.17 -3.86
N PRO A 59 1.31 -9.31 -4.52
CA PRO A 59 2.09 -10.52 -4.32
C PRO A 59 3.54 -10.26 -4.71
N LEU A 60 4.47 -10.36 -3.76
CA LEU A 60 5.92 -10.29 -4.04
C LEU A 60 6.47 -11.61 -4.57
N THR A 61 5.61 -12.53 -5.00
CA THR A 61 6.00 -13.78 -5.65
C THR A 61 6.49 -13.47 -7.06
N GLY A 62 7.74 -13.04 -7.18
CA GLY A 62 8.56 -13.60 -8.25
C GLY A 62 8.64 -15.12 -8.03
N PRO A 63 8.79 -15.95 -9.07
CA PRO A 63 9.04 -17.37 -8.87
C PRO A 63 10.28 -17.48 -7.98
N HIS A 64 10.10 -17.90 -6.72
CA HIS A 64 11.20 -18.33 -5.88
C HIS A 64 11.65 -19.66 -6.48
N PRO A 65 12.82 -19.75 -7.15
CA PRO A 65 13.31 -21.06 -7.56
C PRO A 65 13.48 -21.90 -6.29
N PRO A 66 12.99 -23.15 -6.27
CA PRO A 66 13.17 -24.01 -5.10
C PRO A 66 14.66 -24.10 -4.79
N THR A 67 15.05 -23.74 -3.57
CA THR A 67 16.41 -23.91 -3.08
C THR A 67 16.71 -25.41 -3.09
N PRO A 68 17.68 -25.93 -3.85
CA PRO A 68 18.05 -27.33 -3.73
C PRO A 68 18.58 -27.59 -2.31
N ALA A 69 18.00 -28.58 -1.64
CA ALA A 69 18.49 -29.08 -0.36
C ALA A 69 19.88 -29.74 -0.54
N PRO A 70 20.75 -29.71 0.48
CA PRO A 70 22.06 -30.37 0.44
C PRO A 70 21.97 -31.90 0.33
#